data_AF-A0A3D6DHW2-F1
#
_entry.id   AF-A0A3D6DHW2-F1
#
_cell.length_a   1.000
_cell.length_b   1.000
_cell.length_c   1.000
_cell.angle_alpha   90.00
_cell.angle_beta   90.00
_cell.angle_gamma   90.00
#
_symmetry.space_group_name_H-M   'P 1'
#
loop_
_entity.id
_entity.type
_entity.pdbx_description
1 polymer ?
#
loop_
_entity_poly.entity_id
_entity_poly.type
_entity_poly.pdbx_seq_one_letter_code
_entity_poly.pdbx_strand_id
1 'polypeptide(L)'
;MQQASLPPLGDHSVVLWSADTIDFIPGRAPDTVASADGDYRLDAGRIRLKPIALPHRDRQCAITVEVSLRSAGDPWDKSGTLFAFADAAGRDYLTRMQEGGDADTTRFAGILSNPTETNREAAREPALELLRFITPFGVGYFSHTERAQAYKPESVGAWADSVHWSADLSHMQSWLTDADTLWVGVYIDTWTDEGYTVSARITMDESDLPCDVALTQRTRPLLNTT
;
A
#
# COMPACT_ATOMS: atom_id res chain seq x y z
N MET A 1 28.42 15.97 -28.54
CA MET A 1 27.38 14.93 -28.50
C MET A 1 26.06 15.64 -28.28
N GLN A 2 25.09 15.51 -29.19
CA GLN A 2 23.75 16.04 -28.95
C GLN A 2 23.12 15.19 -27.84
N GLN A 3 22.82 15.78 -26.68
CA GLN A 3 22.00 15.10 -25.68
C GLN A 3 20.64 14.81 -26.32
N ALA A 4 20.28 13.53 -26.41
CA ALA A 4 18.98 13.12 -26.95
C ALA A 4 17.88 13.71 -26.06
N SER A 5 16.98 14.48 -26.66
CA SER A 5 15.79 15.00 -25.99
C SER A 5 14.77 13.88 -25.85
N LEU A 6 14.46 13.51 -24.61
CA LEU A 6 13.41 12.53 -24.32
C LEU A 6 12.03 13.18 -24.54
N PRO A 7 11.05 12.51 -25.16
CA PRO A 7 9.70 13.03 -25.27
C PRO A 7 9.02 13.09 -23.88
N PRO A 8 8.22 14.13 -23.58
CA PRO A 8 7.42 14.15 -22.37
C PRO A 8 6.20 13.23 -22.53
N LEU A 9 5.85 12.52 -21.46
CA LEU A 9 4.64 11.71 -21.35
C LEU A 9 3.61 12.33 -20.38
N GLY A 10 4.00 13.37 -19.62
CA GLY A 10 3.17 14.18 -18.74
C GLY A 10 2.82 13.51 -17.41
N ASP A 11 2.37 14.26 -16.41
CA ASP A 11 2.10 13.71 -15.08
C ASP A 11 1.09 12.56 -15.08
N HIS A 12 1.18 11.69 -14.09
CA HIS A 12 0.27 10.56 -13.94
C HIS A 12 -0.15 10.38 -12.49
N SER A 13 -1.39 9.95 -12.28
CA SER A 13 -1.87 9.61 -10.95
C SER A 13 -2.82 8.44 -11.00
N VAL A 14 -2.71 7.57 -10.01
CA VAL A 14 -3.59 6.43 -9.79
C VAL A 14 -4.23 6.57 -8.42
N VAL A 15 -5.56 6.58 -8.40
CA VAL A 15 -6.32 6.43 -7.16
C VAL A 15 -6.41 4.95 -6.84
N LEU A 16 -5.79 4.55 -5.73
CA LEU A 16 -5.83 3.18 -5.24
C LEU A 16 -7.21 2.93 -4.62
N TRP A 17 -7.57 3.76 -3.63
CA TRP A 17 -8.84 3.72 -2.94
C TRP A 17 -9.30 5.14 -2.58
N SER A 18 -10.62 5.34 -2.51
CA SER A 18 -11.24 6.60 -2.10
C SER A 18 -12.28 6.31 -1.03
N ALA A 19 -11.95 6.64 0.22
CA ALA A 19 -12.77 6.38 1.39
C ALA A 19 -13.28 4.92 1.47
N ASP A 20 -12.39 3.96 1.22
CA ASP A 20 -12.70 2.53 1.28
C ASP A 20 -12.51 1.99 2.70
N THR A 21 -13.26 0.95 3.08
CA THR A 21 -13.24 0.41 4.43
C THR A 21 -12.14 -0.64 4.59
N ILE A 22 -11.44 -0.63 5.72
CA ILE A 22 -10.58 -1.71 6.22
C ILE A 22 -11.12 -2.13 7.58
N ASP A 23 -11.63 -3.34 7.70
CA ASP A 23 -12.39 -3.85 8.84
C ASP A 23 -12.10 -5.33 9.06
N PHE A 24 -12.66 -5.92 10.11
CA PHE A 24 -12.56 -7.34 10.38
C PHE A 24 -13.95 -7.93 10.56
N ILE A 25 -14.45 -8.61 9.52
CA ILE A 25 -15.76 -9.28 9.52
C ILE A 25 -15.56 -10.78 9.22
N PRO A 26 -15.42 -11.62 10.25
CA PRO A 26 -15.36 -13.06 10.10
C PRO A 26 -16.58 -13.59 9.34
N GLY A 27 -16.36 -14.45 8.35
CA GLY A 27 -17.44 -15.06 7.56
C GLY A 27 -18.02 -14.17 6.46
N ARG A 28 -17.40 -13.02 6.15
CA ARG A 28 -17.69 -12.26 4.94
C ARG A 28 -17.46 -13.14 3.70
N ALA A 29 -18.51 -13.32 2.90
CA ALA A 29 -18.43 -14.02 1.62
C ALA A 29 -17.86 -13.11 0.51
N PRO A 30 -17.28 -13.70 -0.54
CA PRO A 30 -15.96 -14.30 -0.55
C PRO A 30 -14.89 -13.20 -0.40
N ASP A 31 -14.33 -13.10 0.80
CA ASP A 31 -13.20 -12.23 1.15
C ASP A 31 -11.88 -12.67 0.51
N THR A 32 -11.96 -13.16 -0.73
CA THR A 32 -10.88 -13.72 -1.54
C THR A 32 -11.20 -13.64 -3.05
N VAL A 33 -12.41 -13.21 -3.44
CA VAL A 33 -12.82 -13.07 -4.84
C VAL A 33 -12.70 -11.62 -5.29
N ALA A 34 -12.39 -11.43 -6.57
CA ALA A 34 -12.33 -10.12 -7.18
C ALA A 34 -13.68 -9.40 -7.06
N SER A 35 -13.65 -8.14 -6.64
CA SER A 35 -14.79 -7.23 -6.73
C SER A 35 -15.08 -6.86 -8.19
N ALA A 36 -16.18 -6.14 -8.40
CA ALA A 36 -16.52 -5.59 -9.72
C ALA A 36 -15.43 -4.65 -10.27
N ASP A 37 -14.65 -4.02 -9.38
CA ASP A 37 -13.57 -3.10 -9.74
C ASP A 37 -12.22 -3.80 -9.93
N GLY A 38 -12.20 -5.13 -9.88
CA GLY A 38 -10.99 -5.95 -10.06
C GLY A 38 -10.02 -5.91 -8.87
N ASP A 39 -10.47 -5.41 -7.72
CA ASP A 39 -9.72 -5.44 -6.47
C ASP A 39 -10.15 -6.62 -5.59
N TYR A 40 -9.37 -6.88 -4.56
CA TYR A 40 -9.58 -7.99 -3.64
C TYR A 40 -9.66 -7.46 -2.22
N ARG A 41 -10.48 -8.12 -1.44
CA ARG A 41 -10.44 -8.03 0.01
C ARG A 41 -9.94 -9.38 0.52
N LEU A 42 -9.07 -9.37 1.52
CA LEU A 42 -8.39 -10.54 2.07
C LEU A 42 -8.36 -10.43 3.61
N ASP A 43 -8.12 -11.56 4.28
CA ASP A 43 -7.96 -11.67 5.75
C ASP A 43 -9.15 -11.10 6.55
N ALA A 44 -10.33 -11.62 6.28
CA ALA A 44 -11.63 -11.16 6.78
C ALA A 44 -11.88 -9.64 6.63
N GLY A 45 -11.21 -8.96 5.70
CA GLY A 45 -11.37 -7.52 5.46
C GLY A 45 -10.19 -6.64 5.81
N ARG A 46 -9.19 -7.20 6.50
CA ARG A 46 -8.04 -6.46 7.04
C ARG A 46 -7.06 -6.01 5.96
N ILE A 47 -7.13 -6.64 4.78
CA ILE A 47 -6.30 -6.33 3.63
C ILE A 47 -7.17 -5.96 2.44
N ARG A 48 -6.81 -4.88 1.76
CA ARG A 48 -7.26 -4.57 0.40
C ARG A 48 -6.09 -4.70 -0.55
N LEU A 49 -6.31 -5.33 -1.70
CA LEU A 49 -5.28 -5.57 -2.71
C LEU A 49 -5.82 -5.20 -4.08
N LYS A 50 -5.09 -4.38 -4.84
CA LYS A 50 -5.50 -3.88 -6.15
C LYS A 50 -4.36 -4.06 -7.16
N PRO A 51 -4.57 -4.78 -8.27
CA PRO A 51 -3.63 -4.77 -9.38
C PRO A 51 -3.73 -3.43 -10.13
N ILE A 52 -2.59 -2.79 -10.35
CA ILE A 52 -2.47 -1.56 -11.15
C ILE A 52 -1.29 -1.69 -12.13
N ALA A 53 -1.21 -0.78 -13.09
CA ALA A 53 -0.02 -0.57 -13.91
C ALA A 53 0.36 0.91 -13.83
N LEU A 54 1.63 1.19 -13.57
CA LEU A 54 2.18 2.54 -13.67
C LEU A 54 2.90 2.64 -15.02
N PRO A 55 2.69 3.71 -15.80
CA PRO A 55 3.31 3.83 -17.12
C PRO A 55 4.82 3.94 -17.00
N HIS A 56 5.55 3.26 -17.89
CA HIS A 56 7.00 3.44 -18.06
C HIS A 56 7.37 4.90 -18.27
N ARG A 57 8.49 5.34 -17.68
CA ARG A 57 8.99 6.71 -17.75
C ARG A 57 10.47 6.77 -18.07
N ASP A 58 10.79 7.30 -19.24
CA ASP A 58 12.18 7.54 -19.66
C ASP A 58 12.80 8.73 -18.94
N ARG A 59 11.98 9.68 -18.48
CA ARG A 59 12.40 10.83 -17.66
C ARG A 59 12.26 10.53 -16.18
N GLN A 60 13.08 11.17 -15.36
CA GLN A 60 12.92 11.13 -13.91
C GLN A 60 11.54 11.69 -13.52
N CYS A 61 10.88 11.03 -12.57
CA CYS A 61 9.62 11.45 -11.99
C CYS A 61 9.78 11.65 -10.48
N ALA A 62 9.13 12.69 -9.95
CA ALA A 62 8.86 12.76 -8.52
C ALA A 62 7.66 11.86 -8.22
N ILE A 63 7.90 10.73 -7.57
CA ILE A 63 6.85 9.75 -7.26
C ILE A 63 6.45 9.89 -5.80
N THR A 64 5.20 10.23 -5.55
CA THR A 64 4.66 10.40 -4.20
C THR A 64 3.53 9.43 -3.95
N VAL A 65 3.52 8.83 -2.77
CA VAL A 65 2.35 8.10 -2.26
C VAL A 65 1.73 8.87 -1.12
N GLU A 66 0.41 9.00 -1.15
CA GLU A 66 -0.36 9.69 -0.11
C GLU A 66 -1.42 8.73 0.45
N VAL A 67 -1.53 8.70 1.77
CA VAL A 67 -2.54 7.91 2.49
C VAL A 67 -3.25 8.83 3.48
N SER A 68 -4.59 8.78 3.47
CA SER A 68 -5.43 9.42 4.46
C SER A 68 -6.31 8.39 5.14
N LEU A 69 -6.51 8.56 6.44
CA LEU A 69 -7.21 7.58 7.26
C LEU A 69 -8.10 8.26 8.30
N ARG A 70 -9.26 7.63 8.53
CA ARG A 70 -10.19 7.92 9.63
C ARG A 70 -10.54 6.61 10.30
N SER A 71 -10.71 6.62 11.62
CA SER A 71 -11.45 5.55 12.28
C SER A 71 -12.90 5.57 11.78
N ALA A 72 -13.47 4.39 11.58
CA ALA A 72 -14.89 4.18 11.34
C ALA A 72 -15.60 3.62 12.59
N GLY A 73 -14.86 3.44 13.68
CA GLY A 73 -15.33 2.93 14.97
C GLY A 73 -14.23 2.23 15.77
N ASP A 74 -13.14 1.76 15.12
CA ASP A 74 -11.99 1.19 15.83
C ASP A 74 -11.28 2.29 16.67
N PRO A 75 -11.21 2.14 18.00
CA PRO A 75 -10.68 3.18 18.88
C PRO A 75 -9.16 3.10 19.08
N TRP A 76 -8.49 2.08 18.54
CA TRP A 76 -7.11 1.73 18.89
C TRP A 76 -6.06 2.33 17.96
N ASP A 77 -4.80 2.28 18.38
CA ASP A 77 -3.61 2.56 17.59
C ASP A 77 -3.05 1.28 16.96
N LYS A 78 -3.41 1.04 15.70
CA LYS A 78 -3.10 -0.18 14.97
C LYS A 78 -1.90 0.00 14.05
N SER A 79 -1.10 -1.05 13.92
CA SER A 79 -0.11 -1.14 12.85
C SER A 79 -0.81 -1.17 11.49
N GLY A 80 -0.26 -0.45 10.52
CA GLY A 80 -0.69 -0.52 9.14
C GLY A 80 0.45 -0.31 8.15
N THR A 81 0.27 -0.83 6.95
CA THR A 81 1.26 -0.69 5.88
C THR A 81 0.58 -0.64 4.53
N LEU A 82 1.08 0.24 3.67
CA LEU A 82 0.85 0.22 2.24
C LEU A 82 2.04 -0.52 1.62
N PHE A 83 1.77 -1.61 0.92
CA PHE A 83 2.78 -2.51 0.39
C PHE A 83 2.54 -2.81 -1.08
N ALA A 84 3.54 -3.36 -1.76
CA ALA A 84 3.39 -3.82 -3.13
C ALA A 84 4.24 -5.04 -3.46
N PHE A 85 3.78 -5.79 -4.45
CA PHE A 85 4.52 -6.84 -5.13
C PHE A 85 4.54 -6.57 -6.64
N ALA A 86 5.63 -6.95 -7.31
CA ALA A 86 5.72 -6.91 -8.77
C ALA A 86 5.32 -8.26 -9.38
N ASP A 87 4.53 -8.19 -10.45
CA ASP A 87 4.28 -9.27 -11.40
C ASP A 87 3.86 -10.61 -10.77
N ALA A 88 4.74 -11.62 -10.89
CA ALA A 88 4.47 -12.98 -10.43
C ALA A 88 4.42 -13.07 -8.91
N ALA A 89 5.17 -12.24 -8.18
CA ALA A 89 5.19 -12.26 -6.72
C ALA A 89 3.83 -11.85 -6.13
N GLY A 90 3.15 -10.88 -6.76
CA GLY A 90 1.82 -10.47 -6.31
C GLY A 90 0.72 -11.48 -6.66
N ARG A 91 0.83 -12.15 -7.81
CA ARG A 91 -0.05 -13.28 -8.17
C ARG A 91 0.10 -14.46 -7.21
N ASP A 92 1.34 -14.79 -6.85
CA ASP A 92 1.64 -15.80 -5.83
C ASP A 92 1.02 -15.42 -4.48
N TYR A 93 1.25 -14.19 -4.00
CA TYR A 93 0.67 -13.70 -2.76
C TYR A 93 -0.86 -13.83 -2.73
N LEU A 94 -1.55 -13.34 -3.78
CA LEU A 94 -3.00 -13.47 -3.90
C LEU A 94 -3.43 -14.94 -3.84
N THR A 95 -2.81 -15.81 -4.63
CA THR A 95 -3.18 -17.24 -4.72
C THR A 95 -3.10 -17.90 -3.35
N ARG A 96 -2.03 -17.63 -2.59
CA ARG A 96 -1.85 -18.22 -1.25
C ARG A 96 -2.84 -17.70 -0.23
N MET A 97 -3.19 -16.41 -0.30
CA MET A 97 -4.24 -15.83 0.55
C MET A 97 -5.61 -16.46 0.24
N GLN A 98 -5.88 -16.78 -1.04
CA GLN A 98 -7.10 -17.47 -1.45
C GLN A 98 -7.14 -18.94 -1.01
N GLU A 99 -6.01 -19.63 -1.03
CA GLU A 99 -5.88 -21.04 -0.64
C GLU A 99 -5.74 -21.25 0.87
N GLY A 100 -5.56 -20.18 1.66
CA GLY A 100 -5.30 -20.25 3.10
C GLY A 100 -3.88 -20.75 3.44
N GLY A 101 -2.96 -20.73 2.46
CA GLY A 101 -1.62 -21.30 2.55
C GLY A 101 -0.57 -20.44 3.25
N ASP A 102 -0.92 -19.22 3.67
CA ASP A 102 0.02 -18.31 4.36
C ASP A 102 0.09 -18.51 5.89
N ALA A 103 -0.70 -19.45 6.42
CA ALA A 103 -0.75 -19.72 7.87
C ALA A 103 0.41 -20.61 8.38
N ASP A 104 1.29 -21.13 7.51
CA ASP A 104 2.43 -21.94 7.94
C ASP A 104 3.58 -21.06 8.48
N THR A 105 3.49 -20.74 9.76
CA THR A 105 4.45 -19.92 10.51
C THR A 105 5.83 -20.57 10.68
N THR A 106 6.02 -21.83 10.26
CA THR A 106 7.29 -22.55 10.46
C THR A 106 8.32 -22.28 9.35
N ARG A 107 7.87 -21.80 8.19
CA ARG A 107 8.71 -21.63 7.00
C ARG A 107 9.12 -20.17 6.72
N PHE A 108 8.64 -19.20 7.51
CA PHE A 108 8.89 -17.76 7.36
C PHE A 108 8.78 -17.29 5.89
N ALA A 109 7.83 -17.88 5.17
CA ALA A 109 7.83 -17.83 3.73
C ALA A 109 7.25 -16.48 3.29
N GLY A 110 8.00 -15.72 2.49
CA GLY A 110 7.66 -14.32 2.20
C GLY A 110 8.17 -13.33 3.27
N ILE A 111 8.91 -13.78 4.29
CA ILE A 111 9.58 -12.88 5.24
C ILE A 111 11.00 -12.55 4.79
N LEU A 112 11.76 -13.54 4.35
CA LEU A 112 13.13 -13.38 3.86
C LEU A 112 13.18 -13.66 2.36
N SER A 113 13.89 -12.83 1.62
CA SER A 113 14.18 -13.10 0.21
C SER A 113 15.14 -14.29 0.10
N ASN A 114 14.73 -15.34 -0.59
CA ASN A 114 15.58 -16.50 -0.86
C ASN A 114 15.76 -16.72 -2.37
N PRO A 115 16.71 -16.01 -3.02
CA PRO A 115 16.90 -16.05 -4.47
C PRO A 115 17.65 -17.32 -4.92
N THR A 116 18.28 -18.04 -3.99
CA THR A 116 19.06 -19.26 -4.25
C THR A 116 18.19 -20.51 -4.24
N GLU A 117 16.92 -20.37 -3.88
CA GLU A 117 15.94 -21.44 -3.96
C GLU A 117 15.69 -21.79 -5.42
N THR A 118 16.07 -23.01 -5.80
CA THR A 118 15.98 -23.47 -7.20
C THR A 118 14.58 -23.93 -7.55
N ASN A 119 13.74 -24.19 -6.55
CA ASN A 119 12.31 -24.34 -6.74
C ASN A 119 11.67 -22.95 -6.89
N ARG A 120 11.25 -22.60 -8.11
CA ARG A 120 10.56 -21.33 -8.41
C ARG A 120 9.28 -21.13 -7.60
N GLU A 121 8.63 -22.20 -7.14
CA GLU A 121 7.45 -22.13 -6.26
C GLU A 121 7.81 -21.81 -4.78
N ALA A 122 9.09 -21.93 -4.42
CA ALA A 122 9.61 -21.66 -3.08
C ALA A 122 10.47 -20.38 -2.99
N ALA A 123 10.94 -19.84 -4.12
CA ALA A 123 11.61 -18.54 -4.18
C ALA A 123 10.60 -17.40 -4.01
N ARG A 124 10.29 -17.05 -2.75
CA ARG A 124 9.35 -15.98 -2.41
C ARG A 124 10.08 -14.66 -2.18
N GLU A 125 9.51 -13.59 -2.69
CA GLU A 125 9.94 -12.23 -2.37
C GLU A 125 9.04 -11.64 -1.28
N PRO A 126 9.62 -10.99 -0.26
CA PRO A 126 8.83 -10.26 0.71
C PRO A 126 8.12 -9.06 0.06
N ALA A 127 6.97 -8.67 0.61
CA ALA A 127 6.28 -7.46 0.21
C ALA A 127 7.22 -6.25 0.39
N LEU A 128 7.23 -5.35 -0.58
CA LEU A 128 7.93 -4.08 -0.44
C LEU A 128 6.97 -3.07 0.20
N GLU A 129 7.31 -2.57 1.39
CA GLU A 129 6.52 -1.52 2.02
C GLU A 129 6.77 -0.16 1.35
N LEU A 130 5.72 0.40 0.77
CA LEU A 130 5.71 1.75 0.22
C LEU A 130 5.59 2.79 1.34
N LEU A 131 4.80 2.48 2.37
CA LEU A 131 4.62 3.34 3.54
C LEU A 131 4.12 2.51 4.73
N ARG A 132 4.90 2.48 5.81
CA ARG A 132 4.44 1.96 7.11
C ARG A 132 3.87 3.09 7.96
N PHE A 133 2.77 2.85 8.65
CA PHE A 133 2.10 3.81 9.53
C PHE A 133 1.50 3.16 10.77
N ILE A 134 1.17 3.98 11.76
CA ILE A 134 0.41 3.59 12.96
C ILE A 134 -0.85 4.46 13.00
N THR A 135 -2.03 3.84 13.10
CA THR A 135 -3.27 4.61 13.22
C THR A 135 -3.28 5.37 14.54
N PRO A 136 -3.80 6.60 14.59
CA PRO A 136 -4.08 7.26 15.86
C PRO A 136 -5.35 6.69 16.49
N PHE A 137 -5.49 6.86 17.80
CA PHE A 137 -6.69 6.46 18.54
C PHE A 137 -7.94 7.17 18.00
N GLY A 138 -8.79 6.45 17.26
CA GLY A 138 -10.16 6.86 16.99
C GLY A 138 -10.35 8.16 16.19
N VAL A 139 -9.33 8.63 15.45
CA VAL A 139 -9.39 9.92 14.74
C VAL A 139 -10.59 9.98 13.78
N GLY A 140 -11.27 11.12 13.73
CA GLY A 140 -12.49 11.29 12.94
C GLY A 140 -13.71 10.84 13.71
N TYR A 141 -13.93 9.52 13.83
CA TYR A 141 -15.13 8.96 14.48
C TYR A 141 -15.35 9.50 15.90
N PHE A 142 -14.29 9.58 16.70
CA PHE A 142 -14.39 10.03 18.09
C PHE A 142 -14.06 11.51 18.30
N SER A 143 -13.52 12.21 17.30
CA SER A 143 -12.94 13.58 17.42
C SER A 143 -13.91 14.64 17.95
N HIS A 144 -15.22 14.46 17.73
CA HIS A 144 -16.25 15.42 18.17
C HIS A 144 -17.11 14.92 19.33
N THR A 145 -16.79 13.76 19.91
CA THR A 145 -17.54 13.23 21.05
C THR A 145 -17.31 14.08 22.31
N GLU A 146 -18.32 14.19 23.17
CA GLU A 146 -18.19 14.87 24.46
C GLU A 146 -17.02 14.31 25.27
N ARG A 147 -16.85 12.99 25.26
CA ARG A 147 -15.73 12.30 25.93
C ARG A 147 -14.39 12.75 25.37
N ALA A 148 -14.19 12.78 24.05
CA ALA A 148 -12.93 13.24 23.48
C ALA A 148 -12.64 14.71 23.82
N GLN A 149 -13.67 15.57 23.80
CA GLN A 149 -13.52 16.98 24.19
C GLN A 149 -13.15 17.14 25.66
N ALA A 150 -13.71 16.31 26.56
CA ALA A 150 -13.37 16.31 27.98
C ALA A 150 -11.92 15.91 28.28
N TYR A 151 -11.30 15.06 27.43
CA TYR A 151 -9.90 14.66 27.55
C TYR A 151 -8.94 15.48 26.68
N LYS A 152 -9.42 16.52 25.98
CA LYS A 152 -8.59 17.39 25.14
C LYS A 152 -7.72 18.30 26.01
N PRO A 153 -6.38 18.23 25.92
CA PRO A 153 -5.52 19.16 26.63
C PRO A 153 -5.82 20.62 26.22
N GLU A 154 -5.68 21.57 27.14
CA GLU A 154 -5.95 23.00 26.87
C GLU A 154 -5.10 23.56 25.72
N SER A 155 -3.89 23.02 25.52
CA SER A 155 -2.98 23.39 24.44
C SER A 155 -3.41 22.89 23.05
N VAL A 156 -4.36 21.95 22.98
CA VAL A 156 -4.88 21.40 21.72
C VAL A 156 -6.15 22.14 21.34
N GLY A 157 -6.11 22.93 20.25
CA GLY A 157 -7.25 23.73 19.79
C GLY A 157 -8.47 22.88 19.42
N ALA A 158 -8.28 21.81 18.65
CA ALA A 158 -9.29 20.84 18.27
C ALA A 158 -8.65 19.49 17.94
N TRP A 159 -9.43 18.41 18.03
CA TRP A 159 -9.05 17.11 17.48
C TRP A 159 -9.19 17.14 15.95
N ALA A 160 -8.24 16.54 15.24
CA ALA A 160 -8.30 16.41 13.79
C ALA A 160 -9.35 15.37 13.36
N ASP A 161 -9.90 15.51 12.15
CA ASP A 161 -10.93 14.60 11.65
C ASP A 161 -10.37 13.43 10.84
N SER A 162 -9.09 13.51 10.46
CA SER A 162 -8.32 12.47 9.76
C SER A 162 -6.84 12.65 10.05
N VAL A 163 -6.07 11.61 9.75
CA VAL A 163 -4.62 11.66 9.63
C VAL A 163 -4.22 11.49 8.16
N HIS A 164 -3.10 12.12 7.79
CA HIS A 164 -2.57 12.12 6.44
C HIS A 164 -1.07 11.84 6.48
N TRP A 165 -0.60 10.94 5.64
CA TRP A 165 0.81 10.61 5.46
C TRP A 165 1.18 10.71 3.99
N SER A 166 2.44 11.06 3.74
CA SER A 166 3.02 11.14 2.40
C SER A 166 4.43 10.57 2.45
N ALA A 167 4.84 9.85 1.40
CA ALA A 167 6.22 9.38 1.23
C ALA A 167 6.69 9.54 -0.22
N ASP A 168 7.97 9.87 -0.35
CA ASP A 168 8.67 9.95 -1.63
C ASP A 168 9.21 8.57 -2.03
N LEU A 169 8.76 8.10 -3.19
CA LEU A 169 9.12 6.82 -3.81
C LEU A 169 9.95 7.01 -5.09
N SER A 170 10.44 8.21 -5.39
CA SER A 170 11.19 8.51 -6.62
C SER A 170 12.43 7.61 -6.79
N HIS A 171 13.04 7.20 -5.68
CA HIS A 171 14.17 6.27 -5.65
C HIS A 171 13.82 4.83 -6.06
N MET A 172 12.53 4.53 -6.25
CA MET A 172 12.02 3.23 -6.68
C MET A 172 11.40 3.28 -8.09
N GLN A 173 11.59 4.37 -8.84
CA GLN A 173 10.94 4.58 -10.13
C GLN A 173 11.06 3.36 -11.05
N SER A 174 12.27 2.86 -11.30
CA SER A 174 12.45 1.68 -12.16
C SER A 174 11.62 0.49 -11.68
N TRP A 175 11.65 0.16 -10.39
CA TRP A 175 10.89 -0.98 -9.87
C TRP A 175 9.37 -0.79 -9.97
N LEU A 176 8.89 0.45 -9.80
CA LEU A 176 7.47 0.78 -9.88
C LEU A 176 6.93 0.80 -11.32
N THR A 177 7.74 1.24 -12.29
CA THR A 177 7.31 1.45 -13.67
C THR A 177 7.72 0.32 -14.62
N ASP A 178 8.69 -0.51 -14.25
CA ASP A 178 9.12 -1.67 -15.06
C ASP A 178 8.24 -2.90 -14.83
N ALA A 179 7.42 -2.91 -13.77
CA ALA A 179 6.47 -3.99 -13.49
C ALA A 179 5.29 -3.94 -14.47
N ASP A 180 4.98 -5.06 -15.13
CA ASP A 180 3.78 -5.19 -15.97
C ASP A 180 2.51 -5.09 -15.10
N THR A 181 2.57 -5.60 -13.87
CA THR A 181 1.50 -5.46 -12.89
C THR A 181 2.07 -5.21 -11.51
N LEU A 182 1.72 -4.08 -10.92
CA LEU A 182 1.99 -3.77 -9.53
C LEU A 182 0.77 -4.15 -8.69
N TRP A 183 0.94 -5.10 -7.77
CA TRP A 183 -0.10 -5.51 -6.84
C TRP A 183 0.04 -4.70 -5.57
N VAL A 184 -0.71 -3.61 -5.46
CA VAL A 184 -0.64 -2.68 -4.33
C VAL A 184 -1.68 -3.07 -3.29
N GLY A 185 -1.26 -3.21 -2.05
CA GLY A 185 -2.13 -3.55 -0.93
C GLY A 185 -2.02 -2.57 0.23
N VAL A 186 -3.12 -2.43 0.97
CA VAL A 186 -3.13 -1.79 2.29
C VAL A 186 -3.58 -2.82 3.33
N TYR A 187 -2.85 -2.88 4.44
CA TYR A 187 -3.13 -3.72 5.59
C TYR A 187 -3.26 -2.85 6.84
N ILE A 188 -4.25 -3.15 7.68
CA ILE A 188 -4.35 -2.62 9.04
C ILE A 188 -4.67 -3.77 10.00
N ASP A 189 -3.96 -3.85 11.12
CA ASP A 189 -4.19 -4.85 12.17
C ASP A 189 -5.45 -4.58 13.03
N THR A 190 -6.58 -4.35 12.36
CA THR A 190 -7.88 -4.15 12.99
C THR A 190 -8.58 -5.46 13.28
N TRP A 191 -9.25 -5.55 14.43
CA TRP A 191 -10.01 -6.73 14.86
C TRP A 191 -11.48 -6.37 15.15
N THR A 192 -11.92 -5.20 14.69
CA THR A 192 -13.27 -4.68 14.87
C THR A 192 -14.02 -4.72 13.54
N ASP A 193 -15.34 -4.92 13.58
CA ASP A 193 -16.18 -4.88 12.39
C ASP A 193 -16.41 -3.44 11.88
N GLU A 194 -16.20 -2.42 12.71
CA GLU A 194 -16.24 -1.02 12.27
C GLU A 194 -14.98 -0.60 11.52
N GLY A 195 -13.79 -0.87 12.10
CA GLY A 195 -12.51 -0.65 11.44
C GLY A 195 -12.21 0.82 11.11
N TYR A 196 -11.71 1.04 9.90
CA TYR A 196 -11.18 2.31 9.39
C TYR A 196 -11.69 2.61 7.98
N THR A 197 -11.68 3.88 7.62
CA THR A 197 -11.84 4.35 6.24
C THR A 197 -10.50 4.90 5.74
N VAL A 198 -10.05 4.45 4.56
CA VAL A 198 -8.76 4.78 3.97
C VAL A 198 -8.93 5.31 2.55
N SER A 199 -8.20 6.36 2.21
CA SER A 199 -7.97 6.76 0.82
C SER A 199 -6.47 6.76 0.53
N ALA A 200 -6.08 6.27 -0.63
CA ALA A 200 -4.67 6.27 -1.04
C ALA A 200 -4.52 6.57 -2.52
N ARG A 201 -3.46 7.27 -2.88
CA ARG A 201 -3.09 7.54 -4.27
C ARG A 201 -1.58 7.49 -4.47
N ILE A 202 -1.19 7.21 -5.70
CA ILE A 202 0.18 7.41 -6.18
C ILE A 202 0.13 8.51 -7.24
N THR A 203 1.09 9.43 -7.17
CA THR A 203 1.27 10.50 -8.15
C THR A 203 2.70 10.47 -8.67
N MET A 204 2.87 10.70 -9.96
CA MET A 204 4.14 10.75 -10.67
C MET A 204 4.18 12.09 -11.42
N ASP A 205 4.98 13.03 -10.92
CA ASP A 205 5.19 14.31 -11.57
C ASP A 205 6.45 14.20 -12.44
N GLU A 206 6.28 14.31 -13.76
CA GLU A 206 7.37 14.08 -14.70
C GLU A 206 8.28 15.31 -14.81
N SER A 207 9.59 15.10 -14.90
CA SER A 207 10.55 16.20 -15.09
C SER A 207 10.29 16.96 -16.39
N ASP A 208 10.19 18.29 -16.28
CA ASP A 208 10.09 19.20 -17.41
C ASP A 208 11.37 19.23 -18.26
N LEU A 209 12.50 18.78 -17.70
CA LEU A 209 13.81 18.82 -18.34
C LEU A 209 13.93 17.71 -19.40
N PRO A 210 14.11 18.04 -20.70
CA PRO A 210 14.16 17.03 -21.76
C PRO A 210 15.36 16.07 -21.70
N CYS A 211 16.37 16.41 -20.90
CA CYS A 211 17.59 15.61 -20.72
C CYS A 211 17.69 14.94 -19.33
N ASP A 212 16.63 15.01 -18.52
CA ASP A 212 16.60 14.42 -17.18
C ASP A 212 16.18 12.96 -17.23
N VAL A 213 17.13 12.12 -17.64
CA VAL A 213 16.93 10.69 -17.85
C VAL A 213 16.66 9.99 -16.52
N ALA A 214 15.66 9.12 -16.49
CA ALA A 214 15.35 8.25 -15.36
C ALA A 214 16.59 7.43 -14.96
N LEU A 215 16.85 7.35 -13.66
CA LEU A 215 17.95 6.54 -13.16
C LEU A 215 17.64 5.06 -13.35
N THR A 216 18.56 4.29 -13.95
CA THR A 216 18.46 2.83 -13.96
C THR A 216 18.85 2.29 -12.59
N GLN A 217 17.86 1.93 -11.78
CA GLN A 217 18.06 1.41 -10.43
C GLN A 217 17.47 0.01 -10.31
N ARG A 218 18.09 -0.82 -9.46
CA ARG A 218 17.57 -2.13 -9.13
C ARG A 218 17.14 -2.16 -7.68
N THR A 219 15.85 -2.26 -7.44
CA THR A 219 15.29 -2.48 -6.11
C THR A 219 15.07 -3.97 -5.91
N ARG A 220 15.37 -4.45 -4.71
CA ARG A 220 15.16 -5.86 -4.35
C ARG A 220 14.65 -5.97 -2.92
N PRO A 221 13.46 -6.55 -2.70
CA PRO A 221 12.98 -6.85 -1.35
C PRO A 221 13.92 -7.84 -0.66
N LEU A 222 14.27 -7.59 0.60
CA LEU A 222 15.20 -8.43 1.37
C LEU A 222 14.52 -9.10 2.55
N LEU A 223 13.80 -8.32 3.36
CA LEU A 223 13.12 -8.80 4.55
C LEU A 223 11.86 -7.98 4.81
N ASN A 224 10.78 -8.64 5.18
CA ASN A 224 9.57 -8.01 5.72
C ASN A 224 8.87 -8.96 6.71
N THR A 225 8.75 -8.56 7.98
CA THR A 225 8.12 -9.37 9.03
C THR A 225 6.68 -8.98 9.33
N THR A 226 6.12 -8.05 8.55
CA THR A 226 4.78 -7.49 8.76
C THR A 226 3.71 -8.51 8.41
#